data_AF-A0A7N2KY59-F1
#
_entry.id   AF-A0A7N2KY59-F1
#
_cell.length_a   1.000
_cell.length_b   1.000
_cell.length_c   1.000
_cell.angle_alpha   90.00
_cell.angle_beta   90.00
_cell.angle_gamma   90.00
#
_symmetry.space_group_name_H-M   'P 1'
#
loop_
_entity.id
_entity.type
_entity.pdbx_description
1 polymer ?
#
loop_
_entity_poly.entity_id
_entity_poly.type
_entity_poly.pdbx_seq_one_letter_code
_entity_poly.pdbx_strand_id
1 'polypeptide(L)'
;MLITLPFLNRAIAEYLSRDLTYQLSADDVYLIVGCSQAIEIILSVLARPGANILLPKPGYPFYDVRAAFSHLQVCHYELLSDQSWEIDLGSVEALADENTVAIFIFSPGNPCGNVFTYQHLKKVAETAKKLGILVIADEVYHRIVFGSDPFVPMGEFGSIVPVTLGSI
;
A
#
# COMPACT_ATOMS: atom_id res chain seq x y z
N MET A 1 -12.47 15.64 1.14
CA MET A 1 -13.04 16.05 2.44
C MET A 1 -12.86 14.88 3.37
N LEU A 2 -12.08 15.02 4.45
CA LEU A 2 -11.98 13.98 5.48
C LEU A 2 -13.28 14.00 6.28
N ILE A 3 -13.98 12.87 6.34
CA ILE A 3 -15.22 12.73 7.09
C ILE A 3 -14.84 12.18 8.46
N THR A 4 -15.21 12.87 9.54
CA THR A 4 -14.97 12.36 10.90
C THR A 4 -16.31 12.01 11.54
N LEU A 5 -16.56 10.71 11.66
CA LEU A 5 -17.70 10.17 12.38
C LEU A 5 -17.14 9.25 13.46
N PRO A 6 -16.94 9.72 14.71
CA PRO A 6 -16.20 8.98 15.73
C PRO A 6 -16.73 7.57 16.00
N PHE A 7 -18.06 7.37 15.92
CA PHE A 7 -18.65 6.04 16.08
C PHE A 7 -18.31 5.10 14.92
N LEU A 8 -18.26 5.63 13.68
CA LEU A 8 -17.95 4.84 12.49
C LEU A 8 -16.45 4.53 12.43
N ASN A 9 -15.59 5.51 12.72
CA ASN A 9 -14.15 5.29 12.84
C ASN A 9 -13.83 4.19 13.85
N ARG A 10 -14.51 4.18 15.00
CA ARG A 10 -14.35 3.13 16.01
C ARG A 10 -14.78 1.76 15.49
N ALA A 11 -15.97 1.66 14.89
CA ALA A 11 -16.46 0.40 14.33
C ALA A 11 -15.51 -0.16 13.25
N ILE A 12 -14.93 0.73 12.44
CA ILE A 12 -13.92 0.37 11.44
C ILE A 12 -12.63 -0.12 12.08
N ALA A 13 -12.10 0.61 13.07
CA ALA A 13 -10.90 0.23 13.79
C ALA A 13 -11.07 -1.16 14.44
N GLU A 14 -12.21 -1.40 15.11
CA GLU A 14 -12.56 -2.69 15.71
C GLU A 14 -12.70 -3.81 14.67
N TYR A 15 -13.20 -3.50 13.47
CA TYR A 15 -13.31 -4.46 12.39
C TYR A 15 -11.94 -4.87 11.84
N LEU A 16 -11.10 -3.89 11.49
CA LEU A 16 -9.75 -4.12 10.95
C LEU A 16 -8.84 -4.81 11.96
N SER A 17 -8.99 -4.50 13.27
CA SER A 17 -8.19 -5.10 14.34
C SER A 17 -8.44 -6.60 14.54
N ARG A 18 -9.47 -7.20 13.91
CA ARG A 18 -9.73 -8.65 13.98
C ARG A 18 -8.70 -9.46 13.20
N ASP A 19 -8.14 -8.85 12.16
CA ASP A 19 -7.20 -9.48 11.23
C ASP A 19 -5.75 -9.03 11.53
N LEU A 20 -5.53 -8.30 12.63
CA LEU A 20 -4.23 -7.76 13.05
C LEU A 20 -3.84 -8.28 14.45
N THR A 21 -2.53 -8.35 14.71
CA THR A 21 -2.00 -8.68 16.05
C THR A 21 -2.09 -7.56 17.09
N TYR A 22 -2.54 -6.36 16.69
CA TYR A 22 -2.70 -5.20 17.56
C TYR A 22 -4.04 -4.49 17.31
N GLN A 23 -4.41 -3.61 18.23
CA GLN A 23 -5.67 -2.86 18.16
C GLN A 23 -5.43 -1.48 17.56
N LEU A 24 -6.19 -1.16 16.52
CA LEU A 24 -6.32 0.18 15.98
C LEU A 24 -7.28 1.00 16.84
N SER A 25 -7.02 2.30 16.91
CA SER A 25 -7.90 3.29 17.52
C SER A 25 -8.73 4.01 16.44
N ALA A 26 -9.76 4.74 16.86
CA ALA A 26 -10.54 5.57 15.96
C ALA A 26 -9.72 6.71 15.31
N ASP A 27 -8.56 7.06 15.89
CA ASP A 27 -7.66 8.10 15.40
C ASP A 27 -6.74 7.58 14.28
N ASP A 28 -6.61 6.26 14.15
CA ASP A 28 -5.88 5.59 13.07
C ASP A 28 -6.72 5.48 11.78
N VAL A 29 -7.99 5.88 11.84
CA VAL A 29 -8.97 5.69 10.76
C VAL A 29 -9.42 7.03 10.19
N TYR A 30 -9.26 7.17 8.88
CA TYR A 30 -9.74 8.33 8.13
C TYR A 30 -10.78 7.87 7.10
N LEU A 31 -12.02 8.36 7.23
CA LEU A 31 -13.05 8.10 6.23
C LEU A 31 -12.92 9.07 5.06
N ILE A 32 -12.94 8.50 3.87
CA ILE A 32 -12.72 9.20 2.60
C ILE A 32 -13.80 8.74 1.62
N VAL A 33 -14.17 9.61 0.68
CA VAL A 33 -15.16 9.30 -0.37
C VAL A 33 -14.52 8.44 -1.46
N GLY A 34 -14.43 7.14 -1.19
CA GLY A 34 -13.89 6.12 -2.11
C GLY A 34 -12.36 6.09 -2.18
N CYS A 35 -11.81 4.97 -2.67
CA CYS A 35 -10.36 4.76 -2.75
C CYS A 35 -9.66 5.77 -3.67
N SER A 36 -10.31 6.22 -4.75
CA SER A 36 -9.74 7.22 -5.66
C SER A 36 -9.41 8.53 -4.94
N GLN A 37 -10.29 9.04 -4.07
CA GLN A 37 -9.99 10.24 -3.29
C GLN A 37 -8.87 9.98 -2.25
N ALA A 38 -8.76 8.76 -1.73
CA ALA A 38 -7.67 8.39 -0.82
C ALA A 38 -6.31 8.42 -1.53
N ILE A 39 -6.26 7.89 -2.77
CA ILE A 39 -5.10 7.97 -3.66
C ILE A 39 -4.75 9.44 -3.96
N GLU A 40 -5.76 10.27 -4.25
CA GLU A 40 -5.53 11.70 -4.50
C GLU A 40 -4.89 12.41 -3.31
N ILE A 41 -5.39 12.16 -2.10
CA ILE A 41 -4.89 12.76 -0.86
C ILE A 41 -3.46 12.29 -0.60
N ILE A 42 -3.21 10.98 -0.64
CA ILE A 42 -1.89 10.45 -0.27
C ILE A 42 -0.80 10.92 -1.23
N LEU A 43 -1.07 10.90 -2.53
CA LEU A 43 -0.11 11.37 -3.53
C LEU A 43 0.15 12.88 -3.39
N SER A 44 -0.86 13.66 -2.99
CA SER A 44 -0.66 15.10 -2.70
C SER A 44 0.21 15.34 -1.46
N VAL A 45 0.06 14.50 -0.42
CA VAL A 45 0.86 14.59 0.82
C VAL A 45 2.31 14.19 0.55
N LEU A 46 2.53 13.19 -0.31
CA LEU A 46 3.86 12.72 -0.68
C LEU A 46 4.56 13.63 -1.70
N ALA A 47 3.80 14.40 -2.49
CA ALA A 47 4.31 15.32 -3.50
C ALA A 47 5.05 16.51 -2.86
N ARG A 48 6.36 16.36 -2.71
CA ARG A 48 7.30 17.43 -2.40
C ARG A 48 8.34 17.56 -3.52
N PRO A 49 8.96 18.74 -3.71
CA PRO A 49 9.96 18.94 -4.76
C PRO A 49 11.06 17.87 -4.71
N GLY A 50 11.29 17.20 -5.85
CA GLY A 50 12.30 16.17 -6.01
C GLY A 50 11.91 14.77 -5.54
N ALA A 51 10.79 14.60 -4.82
CA ALA A 51 10.37 13.28 -4.36
C ALA A 51 9.98 12.35 -5.52
N ASN A 52 10.24 11.06 -5.31
CA ASN A 52 9.73 9.99 -6.16
C ASN A 52 9.06 8.88 -5.34
N ILE A 53 8.19 8.11 -5.99
CA ILE A 53 7.53 6.93 -5.43
C ILE A 53 7.76 5.71 -6.30
N LEU A 54 7.69 4.53 -5.69
CA LEU A 54 7.80 3.26 -6.38
C LEU A 54 6.42 2.66 -6.62
N LEU A 55 6.07 2.39 -7.87
CA LEU A 55 4.83 1.72 -8.28
C LEU A 55 5.13 0.40 -9.00
N PRO A 56 4.26 -0.62 -8.90
CA PRO A 56 4.47 -1.86 -9.65
C PRO A 56 4.19 -1.68 -11.13
N LYS A 57 4.85 -2.51 -11.93
CA LYS A 57 4.55 -2.75 -13.33
C LYS A 57 4.39 -4.25 -13.58
N PRO A 58 3.24 -4.70 -14.11
CA PRO A 58 2.01 -3.93 -14.35
C PRO A 58 1.33 -3.47 -13.06
N GLY A 59 0.55 -2.38 -13.12
CA GLY A 59 -0.17 -1.81 -11.97
C GLY A 59 -1.45 -1.09 -12.37
N TYR A 60 -2.28 -0.72 -11.39
CA TYR A 60 -3.51 0.03 -11.63
C TYR A 60 -3.21 1.46 -12.11
N PRO A 61 -3.64 1.86 -13.33
CA PRO A 61 -3.13 3.06 -14.02
C PRO A 61 -3.53 4.39 -13.38
N PHE A 62 -4.49 4.40 -12.45
CA PHE A 62 -4.94 5.63 -11.80
C PHE A 62 -3.84 6.29 -10.96
N TYR A 63 -2.94 5.49 -10.36
CA TYR A 63 -1.82 6.01 -9.58
C TYR A 63 -0.86 6.83 -10.47
N ASP A 64 -0.49 6.34 -11.65
CA ASP A 64 0.37 7.05 -12.60
C ASP A 64 -0.26 8.38 -13.03
N VAL A 65 -1.54 8.35 -13.41
CA VAL A 65 -2.27 9.55 -13.85
C VAL A 65 -2.31 10.59 -12.72
N ARG A 66 -2.56 10.15 -11.48
CA ARG A 66 -2.65 11.06 -10.34
C ARG A 66 -1.28 11.58 -9.88
N ALA A 67 -0.23 10.77 -9.94
CA ALA A 67 1.13 11.18 -9.64
C ALA A 67 1.60 12.26 -10.63
N ALA A 68 1.33 12.06 -11.92
CA ALA A 68 1.63 13.07 -12.95
C ALA A 68 0.93 14.41 -12.68
N PHE A 69 -0.34 14.39 -12.26
CA PHE A 69 -1.08 15.61 -11.89
C PHE A 69 -0.49 16.31 -10.66
N SER A 70 0.17 15.56 -9.77
CA SER A 70 0.79 16.08 -8.54
C SER A 70 2.27 16.42 -8.73
N HIS A 71 2.80 16.35 -9.96
CA HIS A 71 4.23 16.50 -10.28
C HIS A 71 5.14 15.58 -9.46
N LEU A 72 4.63 14.40 -9.09
CA LEU A 72 5.35 13.39 -8.34
C LEU A 72 5.97 12.39 -9.31
N GLN A 73 7.29 12.21 -9.24
CA GLN A 73 7.99 11.26 -10.10
C GLN A 73 7.63 9.83 -9.69
N VAL A 74 7.40 8.98 -10.68
CA VAL A 74 7.14 7.55 -10.49
C VAL A 74 8.30 6.76 -11.06
N CYS A 75 8.82 5.82 -10.26
CA CYS A 75 9.74 4.79 -10.69
C CYS A 75 9.03 3.43 -10.62
N HIS A 76 9.02 2.69 -11.73
CA HIS A 76 8.28 1.43 -11.79
C HIS A 76 9.19 0.24 -11.46
N TYR A 77 8.84 -0.52 -10.41
CA TYR A 77 9.48 -1.80 -10.13
C TYR A 77 8.73 -2.94 -10.83
N GLU A 78 9.44 -4.04 -11.13
CA GLU A 78 8.86 -5.15 -11.87
C GLU A 78 8.17 -6.18 -10.94
N LEU A 79 7.12 -6.82 -11.46
CA LEU A 79 6.50 -8.00 -10.87
C LEU A 79 6.97 -9.26 -11.61
N LEU A 80 7.34 -10.30 -10.86
CA LEU A 80 7.89 -11.54 -11.37
C LEU A 80 6.77 -12.48 -11.84
N SER A 81 6.41 -12.41 -13.12
CA SER A 81 5.30 -13.20 -13.69
C SER A 81 5.47 -14.71 -13.57
N ASP A 82 6.70 -15.20 -13.49
CA ASP A 82 7.07 -16.61 -13.31
C ASP A 82 7.09 -17.04 -11.83
N GLN A 83 6.94 -16.09 -10.90
CA GLN A 83 6.95 -16.30 -9.45
C GLN A 83 5.67 -15.72 -8.84
N SER A 84 4.51 -16.10 -9.38
CA SER A 84 3.20 -15.68 -8.86
C SER A 84 3.01 -14.17 -8.76
N TRP A 85 3.71 -13.40 -9.60
CA TRP A 85 3.74 -11.94 -9.58
C TRP A 85 4.26 -11.34 -8.26
N GLU A 86 5.21 -12.02 -7.61
CA GLU A 86 5.95 -11.42 -6.49
C GLU A 86 6.67 -10.14 -6.92
N ILE A 87 6.84 -9.23 -5.96
CA ILE A 87 7.60 -7.99 -6.14
C ILE A 87 9.08 -8.34 -6.33
N ASP A 88 9.71 -7.86 -7.40
CA ASP A 88 11.16 -7.91 -7.56
C ASP A 88 11.81 -6.90 -6.60
N LEU A 89 12.17 -7.38 -5.40
CA LEU A 89 12.84 -6.55 -4.39
C LEU A 89 14.21 -6.04 -4.86
N GLY A 90 14.87 -6.73 -5.78
CA GLY A 90 16.12 -6.26 -6.38
C GLY A 90 15.88 -5.02 -7.26
N SER A 91 14.81 -5.04 -8.07
CA SER A 91 14.35 -3.88 -8.83
C SER A 91 14.00 -2.71 -7.91
N VAL A 92 13.29 -2.97 -6.81
CA VAL A 92 12.96 -1.95 -5.79
C VAL A 92 14.22 -1.30 -5.23
N GLU A 93 15.20 -2.09 -4.78
CA GLU A 93 16.45 -1.56 -4.22
C GLU A 93 17.29 -0.80 -5.25
N ALA A 94 17.25 -1.19 -6.52
CA ALA A 94 17.99 -0.52 -7.59
C ALA A 94 17.37 0.82 -8.02
N LEU A 95 16.06 0.97 -7.87
CA LEU A 95 15.32 2.18 -8.24
C LEU A 95 15.24 3.22 -7.12
N ALA A 96 15.36 2.78 -5.87
CA ALA A 96 15.28 3.66 -4.72
C ALA A 96 16.52 4.56 -4.62
N ASP A 97 16.28 5.83 -4.32
CA ASP A 97 17.30 6.84 -4.06
C ASP A 97 16.97 7.65 -2.78
N GLU A 98 17.76 8.68 -2.49
CA GLU A 98 17.55 9.52 -1.30
C GLU A 98 16.25 10.34 -1.32
N ASN A 99 15.60 10.44 -2.48
CA ASN A 99 14.35 11.15 -2.68
C ASN A 99 13.13 10.22 -2.75
N THR A 100 13.32 8.90 -2.76
CA THR A 100 12.23 7.93 -2.70
C THR A 100 11.51 8.02 -1.36
N VAL A 101 10.18 8.16 -1.40
CA VAL A 101 9.39 8.41 -0.18
C VAL A 101 8.47 7.26 0.20
N ALA A 102 8.06 6.45 -0.77
CA ALA A 102 7.13 5.36 -0.56
C ALA A 102 7.24 4.31 -1.66
N ILE A 103 6.92 3.06 -1.29
CA ILE A 103 6.57 1.98 -2.20
C ILE A 103 5.07 1.70 -2.07
N PHE A 104 4.38 1.59 -3.20
CA PHE A 104 2.99 1.17 -3.26
C PHE A 104 2.93 -0.31 -3.61
N ILE A 105 2.11 -1.07 -2.88
CA ILE A 105 1.87 -2.49 -3.14
C ILE A 105 0.38 -2.73 -3.27
N PHE A 106 0.00 -3.66 -4.14
CA PHE A 106 -1.40 -4.00 -4.40
C PHE A 106 -1.62 -5.47 -4.06
N SER A 107 -2.47 -5.76 -3.08
CA SER A 107 -2.76 -7.13 -2.64
C SER A 107 -4.18 -7.23 -2.09
N PRO A 108 -5.09 -7.98 -2.73
CA PRO A 108 -4.93 -8.63 -4.03
C PRO A 108 -4.66 -7.65 -5.17
N GLY A 109 -3.73 -8.00 -6.07
CA GLY A 109 -3.22 -7.10 -7.10
C GLY A 109 -4.17 -6.88 -8.28
N ASN A 110 -4.25 -5.66 -8.79
CA ASN A 110 -4.85 -5.33 -10.09
C ASN A 110 -3.73 -4.83 -11.03
N PRO A 111 -3.52 -5.46 -12.20
CA PRO A 111 -4.41 -6.40 -12.91
C PRO A 111 -4.14 -7.89 -12.68
N CYS A 112 -3.08 -8.27 -11.96
CA CYS A 112 -2.57 -9.64 -11.96
C CYS A 112 -3.32 -10.64 -11.06
N GLY A 113 -4.14 -10.18 -10.13
CA GLY A 113 -4.92 -11.02 -9.21
C GLY A 113 -4.08 -11.76 -8.15
N ASN A 114 -2.79 -11.42 -8.03
CA ASN A 114 -1.89 -12.06 -7.08
C ASN A 114 -2.21 -11.66 -5.63
N VAL A 115 -1.96 -12.58 -4.70
CA VAL A 115 -2.09 -12.35 -3.26
C VAL A 115 -0.73 -12.68 -2.63
N PHE A 116 -0.11 -11.71 -1.97
CA PHE A 116 1.21 -11.92 -1.40
C PHE A 116 1.15 -12.79 -0.14
N THR A 117 2.12 -13.68 -0.02
CA THR A 117 2.27 -14.51 1.18
C THR A 117 2.79 -13.67 2.36
N TYR A 118 2.54 -14.14 3.58
CA TYR A 118 3.10 -13.53 4.79
C TYR A 118 4.63 -13.35 4.69
N GLN A 119 5.35 -14.38 4.22
CA GLN A 119 6.80 -14.33 4.12
C GLN A 119 7.28 -13.30 3.11
N HIS A 120 6.56 -13.14 1.99
CA HIS A 120 6.89 -12.13 0.99
C HIS A 120 6.63 -10.71 1.50
N LEU A 121 5.46 -10.46 2.10
CA LEU A 121 5.13 -9.16 2.71
C LEU A 121 6.12 -8.77 3.82
N LYS A 122 6.60 -9.75 4.60
CA LYS A 122 7.65 -9.51 5.59
C LYS A 122 8.94 -8.99 4.94
N LYS A 123 9.38 -9.62 3.84
CA LYS A 123 10.56 -9.14 3.09
C LYS A 123 10.33 -7.73 2.54
N VAL A 124 9.15 -7.44 2.01
CA VAL A 124 8.78 -6.09 1.55
C VAL A 124 8.90 -5.08 2.70
N ALA A 125 8.38 -5.40 3.89
CA ALA A 125 8.48 -4.54 5.07
C ALA A 125 9.93 -4.29 5.48
N GLU A 126 10.76 -5.34 5.48
CA GLU A 126 12.19 -5.27 5.81
C GLU A 126 12.97 -4.44 4.78
N THR A 127 12.70 -4.61 3.48
CA THR A 127 13.28 -3.80 2.40
C THR A 127 12.87 -2.34 2.53
N ALA A 128 11.59 -2.04 2.74
CA ALA A 128 11.12 -0.67 2.93
C ALA A 128 11.76 0.00 4.16
N LYS A 129 11.90 -0.74 5.27
CA LYS A 129 12.62 -0.29 6.47
C LYS A 129 14.09 0.00 6.19
N LYS A 130 14.78 -0.88 5.44
CA LYS A 130 16.18 -0.69 5.03
C LYS A 130 16.35 0.57 4.18
N LEU A 131 15.39 0.85 3.30
CA LEU A 131 15.38 2.04 2.44
C LEU A 131 14.87 3.30 3.15
N GLY A 132 14.26 3.18 4.33
CA GLY A 132 13.70 4.31 5.07
C GLY A 132 12.44 4.91 4.44
N ILE A 133 11.68 4.12 3.66
CA ILE A 133 10.49 4.56 2.93
C ILE A 133 9.21 3.98 3.52
N LEU A 134 8.08 4.63 3.24
CA LEU A 134 6.75 4.15 3.65
C LEU A 134 6.27 2.99 2.78
N VAL A 135 5.45 2.11 3.34
CA VAL A 135 4.67 1.14 2.53
C VAL A 135 3.23 1.58 2.45
N ILE A 136 2.75 1.78 1.23
CA ILE A 136 1.37 2.11 0.95
C ILE A 136 0.68 0.88 0.36
N ALA A 137 -0.29 0.32 1.08
CA ALA A 137 -0.97 -0.91 0.66
C ALA A 137 -2.35 -0.58 0.08
N ASP A 138 -2.60 -0.98 -1.16
CA ASP A 138 -3.95 -0.99 -1.72
C ASP A 138 -4.56 -2.39 -1.53
N GLU A 139 -5.47 -2.49 -0.58
CA GLU A 139 -6.11 -3.73 -0.15
C GLU A 139 -7.61 -3.73 -0.50
N VAL A 140 -8.01 -2.98 -1.52
CA VAL A 140 -9.43 -2.83 -1.91
C VAL A 140 -10.13 -4.14 -2.24
N TYR A 141 -9.35 -5.14 -2.64
CA TYR A 141 -9.85 -6.46 -2.98
C TYR A 141 -9.66 -7.49 -1.87
N HIS A 142 -9.40 -7.11 -0.61
CA HIS A 142 -9.08 -8.08 0.46
C HIS A 142 -10.15 -9.17 0.70
N ARG A 143 -11.41 -8.92 0.34
CA ARG A 143 -12.51 -9.92 0.39
C ARG A 143 -12.69 -10.75 -0.89
N ILE A 144 -11.92 -10.46 -1.93
CA ILE A 144 -11.98 -11.12 -3.24
C ILE A 144 -10.72 -11.98 -3.41
N VAL A 145 -10.55 -12.95 -2.50
CA VAL A 145 -9.46 -13.92 -2.54
C VAL A 145 -10.05 -15.31 -2.78
N PHE A 146 -9.44 -16.04 -3.70
CA PHE A 146 -9.86 -17.38 -4.10
C PHE A 146 -8.75 -18.38 -3.82
N GLY A 147 -9.12 -19.63 -3.56
CA GLY A 147 -8.17 -20.70 -3.29
C GLY A 147 -7.89 -20.87 -1.80
N SER A 148 -6.73 -21.46 -1.49
CA SER A 148 -6.33 -21.81 -0.12
C SER A 148 -5.50 -20.76 0.59
N ASP A 149 -4.93 -19.82 -0.17
CA ASP A 149 -4.01 -18.84 0.40
C ASP A 149 -4.81 -17.75 1.13
N PRO A 150 -4.56 -17.54 2.44
CA PRO A 150 -5.24 -16.50 3.17
C PRO A 150 -4.72 -15.12 2.75
N PHE A 151 -5.63 -14.15 2.70
CA PHE A 151 -5.22 -12.75 2.67
C PHE A 151 -4.45 -12.39 3.94
N VAL A 152 -3.34 -11.65 3.77
CA VAL A 152 -2.56 -11.11 4.89
C VAL A 152 -2.55 -9.59 4.74
N PRO A 153 -3.11 -8.84 5.69
CA PRO A 153 -3.04 -7.38 5.65
C PRO A 153 -1.59 -6.94 5.87
N MET A 154 -1.12 -5.98 5.09
CA MET A 154 0.20 -5.38 5.25
C MET A 154 0.35 -4.72 6.62
N GLY A 155 -0.77 -4.27 7.22
CA GLY A 155 -0.83 -3.74 8.58
C GLY A 155 -0.22 -4.66 9.64
N GLU A 156 -0.21 -5.98 9.43
CA GLU A 156 0.44 -6.95 10.34
C GLU A 156 1.94 -6.65 10.56
N PHE A 157 2.58 -5.94 9.63
CA PHE A 157 3.99 -5.54 9.69
C PHE A 157 4.19 -4.08 10.15
N GLY A 158 3.16 -3.44 10.72
CA GLY A 158 3.21 -2.04 11.18
C GLY A 158 4.29 -1.73 12.23
N SER A 159 4.79 -2.74 12.94
CA SER A 159 5.94 -2.61 13.86
C SER A 159 7.30 -2.51 13.16
N ILE A 160 7.38 -2.87 11.87
CA ILE A 160 8.60 -2.83 11.06
C ILE A 160 8.68 -1.50 10.30
N VAL A 161 7.58 -1.12 9.64
CA VAL A 161 7.48 0.08 8.79
C VAL A 161 6.08 0.69 8.93
N PRO A 162 5.93 2.03 8.90
CA PRO A 162 4.60 2.64 8.90
C PRO A 162 3.83 2.27 7.63
N VAL A 163 2.57 1.85 7.79
CA VAL A 163 1.68 1.41 6.70
C VAL A 163 0.54 2.42 6.54
N THR A 164 0.14 2.71 5.31
CA THR A 164 -1.04 3.55 5.06
C THR A 164 -1.82 3.05 3.84
N LEU A 165 -3.14 3.21 3.90
CA LEU A 165 -4.19 2.78 2.98
C LEU A 165 -4.66 1.33 3.15
N GLY A 166 -5.98 1.22 3.00
CA GLY A 166 -6.80 0.03 3.14
C GLY A 166 -8.23 0.50 2.93
N SER A 167 -9.03 -0.25 2.17
CA SER A 167 -10.47 0.00 2.09
C SER A 167 -11.21 -1.11 2.80
N ILE A 168 -12.36 -0.77 3.35
CA ILE A 168 -13.35 -1.73 3.87
C ILE A 168 -14.39 -2.00 2.80
#